data_AF-A0A2E0S5D2-F1
#
_entry.id   AF-A0A2E0S5D2-F1
#
_cell.length_a   1.000
_cell.length_b   1.000
_cell.length_c   1.000
_cell.angle_alpha   90.00
_cell.angle_beta   90.00
_cell.angle_gamma   90.00
#
_symmetry.space_group_name_H-M   'P 1'
#
loop_
_entity.id
_entity.type
_entity.pdbx_description
1 polymer ?
#
loop_
_entity_poly.entity_id
_entity_poly.type
_entity_poly.pdbx_seq_one_letter_code
_entity_poly.pdbx_strand_id
1 'polypeptide(L)'
;MSYSQDLCTSGASSAVQTQFFGISTGRSVRDENCERLKLSKGLYDMGMKVAAVALLCEDARVWRSMMQAGSPCPYKGKIGEEAKVAWEQNPEDRPDWDEVKKELTGYEIKAYRKGDFCKKYPKHKICSG
;
A
#
# COMPACT_ATOMS: atom_id res chain seq x y z
N MET A 1 -26.64 16.04 -7.73
CA MET A 1 -25.74 15.01 -7.15
C MET A 1 -26.11 13.67 -7.77
N SER A 2 -25.18 13.03 -8.48
CA SER A 2 -25.42 11.73 -9.10
C SER A 2 -25.16 10.64 -8.07
N TYR A 3 -26.22 10.00 -7.57
CA TYR A 3 -26.17 8.87 -6.61
C TYR A 3 -25.52 7.60 -7.19
N SER A 4 -25.20 7.59 -8.48
CA SER A 4 -24.66 6.42 -9.19
C SER A 4 -23.13 6.30 -9.13
N GLN A 5 -22.42 7.33 -8.66
CA GLN A 5 -20.95 7.36 -8.58
C GLN A 5 -20.41 6.93 -7.20
N ASP A 6 -21.32 6.67 -6.26
CA ASP A 6 -21.03 6.30 -4.87
C ASP A 6 -21.16 4.80 -4.61
N LEU A 7 -21.36 4.02 -5.68
CA LEU A 7 -21.40 2.57 -5.64
C LEU A 7 -19.98 2.03 -5.70
N CYS A 8 -19.38 1.81 -4.53
CA CYS A 8 -18.17 0.99 -4.40
C CYS A 8 -18.49 -0.52 -4.52
N THR A 9 -19.59 -0.87 -5.19
CA THR A 9 -20.03 -2.24 -5.38
C THR A 9 -20.35 -2.47 -6.84
N SER A 10 -19.56 -3.32 -7.50
CA SER A 10 -19.86 -3.76 -8.86
C SER A 10 -20.67 -5.05 -8.80
N GLY A 11 -21.86 -5.06 -9.42
CA GLY A 11 -22.68 -6.25 -9.57
C GLY A 11 -22.42 -6.90 -10.93
N ALA A 12 -22.05 -8.17 -10.93
CA ALA A 12 -22.10 -8.99 -12.14
C ALA A 12 -23.34 -9.88 -12.05
N SER A 13 -24.25 -9.73 -13.02
CA SER A 13 -25.45 -10.55 -13.13
C SER A 13 -25.47 -11.29 -14.44
N SER A 14 -25.71 -12.60 -14.39
CA SER A 14 -26.08 -13.40 -15.55
C SER A 14 -27.57 -13.70 -15.48
N ALA A 15 -28.28 -13.38 -16.56
CA ALA A 15 -29.69 -13.65 -16.69
C ALA A 15 -29.90 -14.52 -17.93
N VAL A 16 -30.63 -15.63 -17.75
CA VAL A 16 -31.11 -16.45 -18.85
C VAL A 16 -32.62 -16.29 -18.88
N GLN A 17 -33.13 -15.73 -19.99
CA GLN A 17 -34.54 -15.45 -20.17
C GLN A 17 -35.11 -16.43 -21.20
N THR A 18 -36.02 -17.30 -20.78
CA THR A 18 -36.83 -18.13 -21.70
C THR A 18 -38.20 -17.48 -21.91
N GLN A 19 -38.94 -17.88 -22.96
CA GLN A 19 -40.23 -17.28 -23.34
C GLN A 19 -41.31 -17.26 -22.23
N PHE A 20 -41.18 -18.08 -21.18
CA PHE A 20 -42.14 -18.15 -20.08
C PHE A 20 -41.52 -18.00 -18.68
N PHE A 21 -40.22 -18.24 -18.50
CA PHE A 21 -39.53 -18.13 -17.21
C PHE A 21 -38.15 -17.47 -17.34
N GLY A 22 -37.85 -16.51 -16.47
CA GLY A 22 -36.53 -15.91 -16.33
C GLY A 22 -35.87 -16.34 -15.02
N ILE A 23 -34.63 -16.82 -15.08
CA ILE A 23 -33.79 -17.05 -13.90
C ILE A 23 -32.63 -16.06 -13.98
N SER A 24 -32.44 -15.30 -12.91
CA SER A 24 -31.32 -14.38 -12.76
C SER A 24 -30.50 -14.78 -11.55
N THR A 25 -29.18 -14.84 -11.73
CA THR A 25 -28.22 -15.00 -10.64
C THR A 25 -27.31 -13.77 -10.66
N GLY A 26 -27.08 -13.17 -9.49
CA GLY A 26 -26.26 -11.98 -9.36
C GLY A 26 -25.39 -12.06 -8.11
N ARG A 27 -24.14 -11.62 -8.23
CA ARG A 27 -23.22 -11.44 -7.10
C ARG A 27 -22.64 -10.03 -7.16
N SER A 28 -22.63 -9.35 -6.02
CA SER A 28 -22.00 -8.04 -5.87
C SER A 28 -20.59 -8.21 -5.29
N VAL A 29 -19.63 -7.51 -5.87
CA VAL A 29 -18.23 -7.41 -5.41
C VAL A 29 -18.02 -5.99 -4.88
N ARG A 30 -17.55 -5.86 -3.65
CA ARG A 30 -17.16 -4.56 -3.07
C ARG A 30 -15.74 -4.21 -3.48
N ASP A 31 -15.52 -2.94 -3.82
CA ASP A 31 -14.20 -2.36 -4.10
C ASP A 31 -13.71 -1.59 -2.86
N GLU A 32 -12.78 -2.17 -2.14
CA GLU A 32 -12.21 -1.60 -0.90
C GLU A 32 -11.44 -0.30 -1.16
N ASN A 33 -10.86 -0.12 -2.36
CA ASN A 33 -10.12 1.10 -2.69
C ASN A 33 -11.09 2.28 -2.90
N CYS A 34 -12.24 2.03 -3.52
CA CYS A 34 -13.32 3.00 -3.61
C CYS A 34 -13.85 3.36 -2.21
N GLU A 35 -14.09 2.36 -1.35
CA GLU A 35 -14.57 2.59 0.02
C GLU A 35 -13.58 3.45 0.82
N ARG A 36 -12.28 3.15 0.72
CA ARG A 36 -11.23 3.93 1.38
C ARG A 36 -11.18 5.39 0.92
N LEU A 37 -11.24 5.65 -0.39
CA LEU A 37 -11.25 7.01 -0.93
C LEU A 37 -12.49 7.78 -0.47
N LYS A 38 -13.65 7.12 -0.46
CA LYS A 38 -14.90 7.71 0.01
C LYS A 38 -14.88 8.03 1.50
N LEU A 39 -14.36 7.12 2.32
CA LEU A 39 -14.18 7.34 3.75
C LEU A 39 -13.19 8.48 4.03
N SER A 40 -12.06 8.53 3.33
CA SER A 40 -11.09 9.62 3.46
C SER A 40 -11.72 10.97 3.10
N LYS A 41 -12.46 11.03 1.99
CA LYS A 41 -13.20 12.23 1.60
C LYS A 41 -14.24 12.62 2.65
N GLY A 42 -15.01 11.66 3.18
CA GLY A 42 -15.99 11.90 4.24
C GLY A 42 -15.34 12.48 5.51
N LEU A 43 -14.24 11.90 5.97
CA LEU A 43 -13.46 12.42 7.10
C LEU A 43 -12.94 13.84 6.84
N TYR A 44 -12.46 14.10 5.62
CA TYR A 44 -11.97 15.42 5.22
C TYR A 44 -13.09 16.46 5.22
N ASP A 45 -14.24 16.13 4.65
CA ASP A 45 -15.41 17.00 4.56
C ASP A 45 -16.03 17.28 5.95
N MET A 46 -15.92 16.34 6.90
CA MET A 46 -16.28 16.54 8.32
C MET A 46 -15.24 17.33 9.13
N GLY A 47 -14.17 17.83 8.51
CA GLY A 47 -13.14 18.64 9.16
C GLY A 47 -12.00 17.85 9.84
N MET A 48 -12.05 16.51 9.80
CA MET A 48 -11.01 15.63 10.36
C MET A 48 -9.89 15.39 9.34
N LYS A 49 -9.16 16.44 8.96
CA LYS A 49 -8.14 16.40 7.89
C LYS A 49 -7.01 15.40 8.16
N VAL A 50 -6.53 15.33 9.40
CA VAL A 50 -5.44 14.41 9.78
C VAL A 50 -5.89 12.96 9.71
N ALA A 51 -7.11 12.66 10.16
CA ALA A 51 -7.68 11.31 10.08
C ALA A 51 -7.90 10.87 8.62
N ALA A 52 -8.36 11.80 7.76
CA ALA A 52 -8.51 11.55 6.33
C ALA A 52 -7.19 11.18 5.65
N VAL A 53 -6.10 11.89 5.99
CA VAL A 53 -4.75 11.60 5.50
C VAL A 53 -4.22 10.29 6.08
N ALA A 54 -4.44 10.03 7.38
CA ALA A 54 -4.03 8.78 8.02
C ALA A 54 -4.61 7.54 7.31
N LEU A 55 -5.91 7.58 6.96
CA LEU A 55 -6.56 6.51 6.21
C LEU A 55 -5.95 6.31 4.81
N LEU A 56 -5.53 7.40 4.15
CA LEU A 56 -4.87 7.29 2.86
C LEU A 56 -3.46 6.70 2.97
N CYS A 57 -2.77 6.98 4.07
CA CYS A 57 -1.42 6.51 4.36
C CYS A 57 -1.33 4.99 4.66
N GLU A 58 -2.45 4.29 4.82
CA GLU A 58 -2.45 2.82 4.89
C GLU A 58 -2.04 2.16 3.56
N ASP A 59 -2.16 2.90 2.44
CA ASP A 59 -1.67 2.46 1.14
C ASP A 59 -0.19 2.80 1.00
N ALA A 60 0.65 1.77 0.82
CA ALA A 60 2.09 1.88 0.66
C ALA A 60 2.50 2.88 -0.44
N ARG A 61 1.71 3.00 -1.51
CA ARG A 61 1.97 3.93 -2.62
C ARG A 61 1.83 5.37 -2.16
N VAL A 62 0.76 5.66 -1.43
CA VAL A 62 0.49 7.00 -0.88
C VAL A 62 1.54 7.32 0.17
N TRP A 63 1.81 6.39 1.08
CA TRP A 63 2.84 6.56 2.12
C TRP A 63 4.20 6.94 1.51
N ARG A 64 4.66 6.17 0.51
CA ARG A 64 5.94 6.42 -0.17
C ARG A 64 5.96 7.78 -0.87
N SER A 65 4.90 8.12 -1.60
CA SER A 65 4.80 9.42 -2.27
C SER A 65 4.80 10.57 -1.27
N MET A 66 4.10 10.44 -0.15
CA MET A 66 4.04 11.45 0.92
C MET A 66 5.39 11.62 1.63
N MET A 67 6.09 10.53 1.93
CA MET A 67 7.43 10.57 2.51
C MET A 67 8.44 11.22 1.56
N GLN A 68 8.37 10.93 0.26
CA GLN A 68 9.21 11.57 -0.76
C GLN A 68 8.90 13.07 -0.93
N ALA A 69 7.64 13.47 -0.78
CA ALA A 69 7.21 14.86 -0.84
C ALA A 69 7.61 15.67 0.40
N GLY A 70 8.19 15.05 1.43
CA GLY A 70 8.55 15.71 2.69
C GLY A 70 7.35 15.98 3.61
N SER A 71 6.19 15.40 3.31
CA SER A 71 4.98 15.46 4.14
C SER A 71 4.75 14.09 4.80
N PRO A 72 5.41 13.77 5.92
CA PRO A 72 5.31 12.45 6.51
C PRO A 72 3.89 12.13 6.97
N CYS A 73 3.51 10.86 6.80
CA CYS A 73 2.21 10.35 7.23
C CYS A 73 2.04 10.44 8.75
N PRO A 74 0.85 10.82 9.25
CA PRO A 74 0.59 10.89 10.69
C PRO A 74 0.68 9.50 11.34
N TYR A 75 1.16 9.44 12.58
CA TYR A 75 1.35 8.18 13.31
C TYR A 75 0.98 8.34 14.79
N LYS A 76 -0.03 7.59 15.25
CA LYS A 76 -0.49 7.56 16.66
C LYS A 76 -0.62 8.96 17.31
N GLY A 77 -1.18 9.91 16.56
CA GLY A 77 -1.38 11.29 17.02
C GLY A 77 -0.20 12.25 16.80
N LYS A 78 0.97 11.75 16.36
CA LYS A 78 2.12 12.56 15.94
C LYS A 78 1.98 12.98 14.48
N ILE A 79 2.45 14.18 14.16
CA ILE A 79 2.37 14.77 12.82
C ILE A 79 3.73 15.41 12.48
N GLY A 80 4.09 15.45 11.19
CA GLY A 80 5.32 16.10 10.76
C GLY A 80 6.57 15.31 11.16
N GLU A 81 7.63 16.01 11.58
CA GLU A 81 8.92 15.38 11.89
C GLU A 81 8.81 14.35 13.03
N GLU A 82 7.96 14.60 14.02
CA GLU A 82 7.71 13.64 15.11
C GLU A 82 7.10 12.32 14.61
N ALA A 83 6.26 12.40 13.58
CA ALA A 83 5.70 11.22 12.93
C ALA A 83 6.77 10.46 12.15
N LYS A 84 7.64 11.19 11.43
CA LYS A 84 8.77 10.59 10.71
C LYS A 84 9.71 9.83 11.64
N VAL A 85 10.10 10.43 12.77
CA VAL A 85 10.93 9.76 13.78
C VAL A 85 10.22 8.52 14.33
N ALA A 86 8.91 8.58 14.58
CA ALA A 86 8.16 7.43 15.06
C ALA A 86 8.07 6.29 14.01
N TRP A 87 7.95 6.61 12.72
CA TRP A 87 8.03 5.64 11.62
C TRP A 87 9.42 5.05 11.42
N GLU A 88 10.48 5.80 11.73
CA GLU A 88 11.86 5.31 11.73
C GLU A 88 12.14 4.36 12.90
N GLN A 89 11.56 4.63 14.07
CA GLN A 89 11.67 3.77 15.24
C GLN A 89 10.85 2.47 15.13
N ASN A 90 9.75 2.47 14.35
CA ASN A 90 8.86 1.33 14.17
C ASN A 90 8.75 0.97 12.67
N PRO A 91 9.80 0.40 12.06
CA PRO A 91 9.80 0.06 10.64
C PRO A 91 8.79 -1.04 10.26
N GLU A 92 8.42 -1.88 11.22
CA GLU A 92 7.47 -2.99 11.06
C GLU A 92 6.01 -2.54 10.90
N ASP A 93 5.66 -1.37 11.43
CA ASP A 93 4.30 -0.81 11.32
C ASP A 93 4.06 -0.19 9.93
N ARG A 94 5.11 -0.04 9.11
CA ARG A 94 5.02 0.67 7.85
C ARG A 94 4.21 -0.14 6.83
N PRO A 95 3.36 0.51 6.03
CA PRO A 95 2.55 -0.17 5.03
C PRO A 95 3.37 -0.82 3.90
N ASP A 96 4.63 -0.39 3.69
CA ASP A 96 5.57 -0.97 2.73
C ASP A 96 6.47 -2.07 3.32
N TRP A 97 6.31 -2.42 4.60
CA TRP A 97 7.19 -3.37 5.29
C TRP A 97 7.28 -4.73 4.59
N ASP A 98 6.17 -5.26 4.08
CA ASP A 98 6.14 -6.54 3.37
C ASP A 98 6.91 -6.51 2.04
N GLU A 99 6.91 -5.37 1.35
CA GLU A 99 7.68 -5.18 0.11
C GLU A 99 9.16 -5.09 0.43
N VAL A 100 9.51 -4.25 1.41
CA VAL A 100 10.87 -4.07 1.90
C VAL A 100 11.46 -5.39 2.40
N LYS A 101 10.69 -6.19 3.16
CA LYS A 101 11.12 -7.51 3.63
C LYS A 101 11.41 -8.48 2.48
N LYS A 102 10.62 -8.45 1.40
CA LYS A 102 10.89 -9.27 0.20
C LYS A 102 12.18 -8.84 -0.50
N GLU A 103 12.47 -7.55 -0.55
CA GLU A 103 13.73 -7.04 -1.10
C GLU A 103 14.94 -7.43 -0.23
N LEU A 104 14.82 -7.30 1.10
CA LEU A 104 15.87 -7.68 2.05
C LEU A 104 16.15 -9.19 2.05
N THR A 105 15.11 -10.02 2.05
CA THR A 105 15.27 -11.49 1.99
C THR A 105 15.90 -11.96 0.67
N GLY A 106 15.75 -11.20 -0.42
CA GLY A 106 16.48 -11.45 -1.66
C GLY A 106 17.96 -11.07 -1.60
N TYR A 107 18.34 -10.16 -0.70
CA TYR A 107 19.72 -9.69 -0.48
C TYR A 107 20.48 -10.50 0.57
N GLU A 108 19.76 -11.07 1.54
CA GLU A 108 20.35 -11.98 2.51
C GLU A 108 20.87 -13.24 1.78
N ILE A 109 22.20 -13.34 1.75
CA ILE A 109 22.99 -14.53 1.40
C ILE A 109 23.23 -14.80 -0.11
N LYS A 110 23.79 -13.81 -0.81
CA LYS A 110 24.99 -14.11 -1.63
C LYS A 110 26.25 -13.67 -0.90
N ALA A 111 26.37 -14.08 0.36
CA ALA A 111 27.62 -13.98 1.10
C ALA A 111 28.61 -14.98 0.48
N TYR A 112 29.27 -14.58 -0.60
CA TYR A 112 30.35 -15.36 -1.19
C TYR A 112 31.49 -15.46 -0.18
N ARG A 113 32.04 -16.66 0.03
CA ARG A 113 33.36 -16.82 0.67
C ARG A 113 34.36 -15.99 -0.13
N LYS A 114 35.34 -15.33 0.52
CA LYS A 114 36.32 -14.44 -0.16
C LYS A 114 36.89 -15.10 -1.44
N GLY A 115 37.22 -16.39 -1.39
CA GLY A 115 37.70 -17.15 -2.55
C GLY A 115 36.70 -17.22 -3.72
N ASP A 116 35.42 -17.51 -3.46
CA ASP A 116 34.39 -17.64 -4.49
C ASP A 116 33.92 -16.27 -5.00
N PHE A 117 34.00 -15.24 -4.16
CA PHE A 117 33.78 -13.85 -4.55
C PHE A 117 34.85 -13.39 -5.54
N CYS A 118 36.12 -13.69 -5.24
CA CYS A 118 37.25 -13.27 -6.06
C CYS A 118 37.39 -14.03 -7.37
N LYS A 119 36.89 -15.28 -7.44
CA LYS A 119 36.75 -15.98 -8.73
C LYS A 119 35.73 -15.31 -9.65
N LYS A 120 34.65 -14.78 -9.09
CA LYS A 120 33.56 -14.16 -9.86
C LYS A 120 33.79 -12.68 -10.16
N TYR A 121 34.44 -11.96 -9.24
CA TYR A 121 34.75 -10.52 -9.34
C TYR A 121 36.23 -10.26 -9.06
N PRO A 122 37.14 -10.70 -9.95
CA PRO A 122 38.59 -10.64 -9.72
C PRO A 122 39.15 -9.22 -9.60
N LYS A 123 38.47 -8.22 -10.16
CA LYS A 123 38.88 -6.81 -10.12
C LYS A 123 38.40 -6.05 -8.88
N HIS A 124 37.67 -6.71 -7.96
CA HIS A 124 37.14 -6.04 -6.77
C HIS A 124 38.25 -5.85 -5.73
N LYS A 125 38.29 -4.69 -5.04
CA LYS A 125 39.36 -4.31 -4.09
C LYS A 125 39.58 -5.31 -2.94
N ILE A 126 38.56 -6.10 -2.60
CA ILE A 126 38.61 -7.14 -1.55
C ILE A 126 39.52 -8.31 -1.95
N CYS A 127 39.77 -8.48 -3.25
CA CYS A 127 40.55 -9.59 -3.82
C CYS A 127 42.02 -9.24 -4.08
N SER A 128 42.41 -7.99 -3.83
CA SER A 128 43.73 -7.43 -4.15
C SER A 128 44.73 -7.50 -3.00
N GLY A 129 44.55 -8.43 -2.05
CA GLY A 129 45.40 -8.58 -0.86
C GLY A 129 45.59 -10.04 -0.49
#